data_AF-C3MUX9-F1
#
_entry.id   AF-C3MUX9-F1
#
_cell.length_a   1.000
_cell.length_b   1.000
_cell.length_c   1.000
_cell.angle_alpha   90.00
_cell.angle_beta   90.00
_cell.angle_gamma   90.00
#
_symmetry.space_group_name_H-M   'P 1'
#
loop_
_entity.id
_entity.type
_entity.pdbx_description
1 polymer ?
#
loop_
_entity_poly.entity_id
_entity_poly.type
_entity_poly.pdbx_seq_one_letter_code
_entity_poly.pdbx_strand_id
1 'polypeptide(L)'
;MDRLKVLWFIFILGNLFDYGATLLFSYLGVLYMDRNVFIGSNTSFLDVLITLTGEKLLLLSGVYWFTKLFDYLKISKYKWMGLLPFAIITILIVCILILGIIFFYLTS
;
A
#
# COMPACT_ATOMS: atom_id res chain seq x y z
N MET A 1 -5.17 22.60 -3.93
CA MET A 1 -5.63 21.25 -4.32
C MET A 1 -6.61 20.76 -3.25
N ASP A 2 -7.74 20.15 -3.63
CA ASP A 2 -8.73 19.62 -2.67
C ASP A 2 -8.07 18.54 -1.77
N ARG A 3 -8.19 18.66 -0.44
CA ARG A 3 -7.55 17.77 0.54
C ARG A 3 -7.88 16.31 0.27
N LEU A 4 -9.11 16.04 -0.16
CA LEU A 4 -9.56 14.69 -0.50
C LEU A 4 -8.77 14.11 -1.68
N LYS A 5 -8.51 14.93 -2.70
CA LYS A 5 -7.73 14.53 -3.88
C LYS A 5 -6.27 14.26 -3.53
N VAL A 6 -5.69 15.07 -2.64
CA VAL A 6 -4.31 14.87 -2.15
C VAL A 6 -4.19 13.54 -1.43
N LEU A 7 -5.13 13.22 -0.52
CA LEU A 7 -5.09 11.96 0.22
C LEU A 7 -5.25 10.74 -0.69
N TRP A 8 -6.15 10.80 -1.67
CA TRP A 8 -6.28 9.76 -2.68
C TRP A 8 -5.00 9.59 -3.51
N PHE A 9 -4.38 10.69 -3.91
CA PHE A 9 -3.13 10.66 -4.65
C PHE A 9 -2.01 9.97 -3.84
N ILE A 10 -1.82 10.37 -2.58
CA ILE A 10 -0.83 9.75 -1.67
C ILE A 10 -1.13 8.26 -1.51
N PHE A 11 -2.39 7.91 -1.27
CA PHE A 11 -2.82 6.53 -1.06
C PHE A 11 -2.56 5.65 -2.28
N ILE A 12 -2.96 6.08 -3.48
CA ILE A 12 -2.77 5.31 -4.72
C ILE A 12 -1.29 5.21 -5.06
N LEU A 13 -0.56 6.34 -5.06
CA LEU A 13 0.85 6.36 -5.44
C LEU A 13 1.70 5.52 -4.48
N GLY A 14 1.45 5.62 -3.18
CA GLY A 14 2.18 4.85 -2.18
C GLY A 14 1.90 3.35 -2.26
N ASN A 15 0.66 2.93 -2.54
CA ASN A 15 0.36 1.51 -2.76
C ASN A 15 0.95 0.97 -4.07
N LEU A 16 1.06 1.79 -5.11
CA LEU A 16 1.75 1.41 -6.36
C LEU A 16 3.25 1.25 -6.14
N PHE A 17 3.86 2.15 -5.36
CA PHE A 17 5.27 2.05 -4.97
C PHE A 17 5.52 0.78 -4.16
N ASP A 18 4.72 0.55 -3.12
CA ASP A 18 4.76 -0.65 -2.29
C ASP A 18 4.65 -1.92 -3.15
N TYR A 19 3.63 -1.97 -4.02
CA TYR A 19 3.44 -3.07 -4.96
C TYR A 19 4.69 -3.36 -5.82
N GLY A 20 5.26 -2.33 -6.44
CA GLY A 20 6.45 -2.48 -7.27
C GLY A 20 7.69 -2.90 -6.48
N ALA A 21 7.89 -2.34 -5.29
CA ALA A 21 9.03 -2.65 -4.43
C ALA A 21 8.98 -4.10 -3.92
N THR A 22 7.82 -4.56 -3.44
CA THR A 22 7.63 -5.95 -2.98
C THR A 22 7.90 -6.94 -4.10
N LEU A 23 7.43 -6.67 -5.33
CA LEU A 23 7.71 -7.53 -6.48
C LEU A 23 9.19 -7.54 -6.86
N LEU A 24 9.86 -6.38 -6.79
CA LEU A 24 11.30 -6.30 -7.03
C LEU A 24 12.07 -7.13 -6.00
N PHE A 25 11.73 -7.01 -4.72
CA PHE A 25 12.33 -7.82 -3.65
C PHE A 25 12.06 -9.31 -3.82
N SER A 26 10.87 -9.68 -4.28
CA SER A 26 10.55 -11.06 -4.62
C SER A 26 11.42 -11.59 -5.75
N TYR A 27 11.54 -10.81 -6.83
CA TYR A 27 12.35 -11.17 -7.98
C TYR A 27 13.84 -11.32 -7.63
N LEU A 28 14.35 -10.48 -6.72
CA LEU A 28 15.73 -10.54 -6.24
C LEU A 28 15.96 -11.61 -5.15
N GLY A 29 14.91 -12.29 -4.69
CA GLY A 29 15.00 -13.30 -3.62
C GLY A 29 15.23 -12.74 -2.22
N VAL A 30 14.93 -11.45 -1.99
CA VAL A 30 15.21 -10.70 -0.75
C VAL A 30 13.92 -10.31 -0.01
N LEU A 31 12.84 -11.06 -0.25
CA LEU A 31 11.50 -10.79 0.27
C LEU A 31 11.42 -10.77 1.80
N TYR A 32 12.39 -11.33 2.52
CA TYR A 32 12.46 -11.27 3.99
C TYR A 32 12.61 -9.83 4.54
N MET A 33 12.98 -8.87 3.68
CA MET A 33 12.99 -7.45 4.01
C MET A 33 11.60 -6.80 3.92
N ASP A 34 10.66 -7.47 3.25
CA ASP A 34 9.26 -7.13 3.23
C ASP A 34 8.53 -7.84 4.39
N ARG A 35 7.61 -7.13 5.05
CA ARG A 35 6.84 -7.65 6.19
C ARG A 35 5.37 -7.80 5.87
N ASN A 36 5.03 -8.03 4.61
CA ASN A 36 3.66 -8.27 4.22
C ASN A 36 3.11 -9.57 4.85
N VAL A 37 2.12 -9.42 5.74
CA VAL A 37 1.51 -10.52 6.50
C VAL A 37 0.83 -11.55 5.61
N PHE A 38 0.27 -11.13 4.46
CA PHE A 38 -0.42 -12.04 3.54
C PHE A 38 0.56 -12.89 2.72
N ILE A 39 1.77 -12.39 2.47
CA ILE A 39 2.82 -13.09 1.73
C ILE A 39 3.63 -14.00 2.67
N GLY A 40 3.84 -13.58 3.91
CA GLY A 40 4.61 -14.34 4.90
C GLY A 40 6.08 -14.50 4.47
N SER A 41 6.59 -15.74 4.48
CA SER A 41 7.96 -16.06 4.04
C SER A 41 8.04 -16.70 2.66
N ASN A 42 6.94 -16.68 1.88
CA ASN A 42 6.96 -17.24 0.53
C ASN A 42 7.72 -16.30 -0.42
N THR A 43 8.77 -16.80 -1.06
CA THR A 43 9.59 -16.03 -2.01
C THR A 43 9.24 -16.30 -3.48
N SER A 44 8.33 -17.23 -3.76
CA SER A 44 7.89 -17.55 -5.12
C SER A 44 7.26 -16.32 -5.77
N PHE A 45 7.87 -15.83 -6.85
CA PHE A 45 7.44 -14.62 -7.54
C PHE A 45 5.98 -14.69 -8.00
N LEU A 46 5.53 -15.82 -8.52
CA LEU A 46 4.15 -15.98 -8.98
C LEU A 46 3.15 -15.94 -7.82
N ASP A 47 3.47 -16.60 -6.70
CA ASP A 47 2.58 -16.62 -5.53
C ASP A 47 2.48 -15.22 -4.91
N VAL A 48 3.61 -14.54 -4.81
CA VAL A 48 3.71 -13.15 -4.33
C VAL A 48 2.92 -12.22 -5.23
N LEU A 49 3.10 -12.33 -6.55
CA LEU A 49 2.39 -11.52 -7.54
C LEU A 49 0.87 -11.66 -7.41
N ILE A 50 0.37 -12.89 -7.35
CA ILE A 50 -1.07 -13.17 -7.26
C ILE A 50 -1.62 -12.63 -5.92
N THR A 51 -0.94 -12.95 -4.81
CA THR A 51 -1.38 -12.55 -3.47
C THR A 51 -1.41 -11.04 -3.32
N LEU A 52 -0.32 -10.36 -3.72
CA LEU A 52 -0.18 -8.92 -3.63
C LEU A 52 -1.18 -8.20 -4.54
N THR A 53 -1.41 -8.70 -5.75
CA THR A 53 -2.43 -8.16 -6.66
C THR A 53 -3.82 -8.24 -6.03
N GLY A 54 -4.17 -9.40 -5.47
CA GLY A 54 -5.44 -9.60 -4.77
C GLY A 54 -5.61 -8.66 -3.58
N GLU A 55 -4.59 -8.56 -2.73
CA GLU A 55 -4.55 -7.66 -1.58
C GLU A 55 -4.77 -6.20 -1.99
N LYS A 56 -4.01 -5.70 -2.98
CA LYS A 56 -4.13 -4.30 -3.41
C LYS A 56 -5.48 -3.99 -4.04
N LEU A 57 -6.04 -4.90 -4.84
CA LEU A 57 -7.39 -4.74 -5.39
C LEU A 57 -8.46 -4.71 -4.30
N LEU A 58 -8.37 -5.61 -3.31
CA LEU A 58 -9.28 -5.62 -2.15
C LEU A 58 -9.14 -4.34 -1.33
N LEU A 59 -7.93 -3.86 -1.09
CA LEU A 59 -7.69 -2.62 -0.35
C LEU A 59 -8.23 -1.40 -1.10
N LEU A 60 -7.91 -1.25 -2.39
CA LEU A 60 -8.39 -0.12 -3.21
C LEU A 60 -9.92 -0.11 -3.32
N SER A 61 -10.52 -1.27 -3.59
CA SER A 61 -11.99 -1.40 -3.66
C SER A 61 -12.65 -1.15 -2.30
N GLY A 62 -12.09 -1.69 -1.22
CA GLY A 62 -12.58 -1.48 0.15
C GLY A 62 -12.53 -0.01 0.56
N VAL A 63 -11.41 0.67 0.34
CA VAL A 63 -11.27 2.10 0.64
C VAL A 63 -12.20 2.94 -0.24
N TYR A 64 -12.34 2.59 -1.52
CA TYR A 64 -13.30 3.27 -2.40
C TYR A 64 -14.74 3.16 -1.87
N TRP A 65 -15.22 1.96 -1.57
CA TRP A 65 -16.57 1.75 -1.03
C TRP A 65 -16.76 2.39 0.34
N PHE A 66 -15.73 2.32 1.20
CA PHE A 66 -15.72 3.04 2.48
C PHE A 66 -15.91 4.54 2.29
N THR A 67 -15.24 5.16 1.31
CA THR A 67 -15.43 6.61 1.05
C THR A 67 -16.81 6.92 0.43
N LYS A 68 -17.39 5.99 -0.34
CA LYS A 68 -18.77 6.11 -0.85
C LYS A 68 -19.81 6.01 0.26
N LEU A 69 -19.54 5.31 1.35
CA LEU A 69 -20.42 5.24 2.51
C LEU A 69 -20.70 6.64 3.09
N PHE A 70 -19.73 7.56 3.05
CA PHE A 70 -19.93 8.94 3.51
C PHE A 70 -20.91 9.72 2.64
N ASP A 71 -20.96 9.44 1.33
CA ASP A 71 -21.98 10.02 0.45
C ASP A 71 -23.37 9.50 0.83
N TYR A 72 -23.46 8.18 1.02
CA TYR A 72 -24.71 7.52 1.39
C TYR A 72 -25.28 8.05 2.71
N LEU A 73 -24.41 8.25 3.71
CA LEU A 73 -24.77 8.77 5.03
C LEU A 73 -24.93 10.30 5.06
N LYS A 74 -24.86 11.00 3.91
CA LYS A 74 -24.97 12.47 3.80
C LYS A 74 -23.92 13.24 4.62
N ILE A 75 -22.75 12.66 4.84
CA ILE A 75 -21.62 13.23 5.60
C ILE A 75 -20.37 13.40 4.72
N SER A 76 -20.57 13.68 3.43
CA SER A 76 -19.51 13.77 2.41
C SER A 76 -18.40 14.78 2.74
N LYS A 77 -18.70 15.82 3.54
CA LYS A 77 -17.72 16.80 4.07
C LYS A 77 -16.59 16.15 4.89
N TYR A 78 -16.83 14.97 5.47
CA TYR A 78 -15.87 14.29 6.36
C TYR A 78 -15.09 13.15 5.69
N LYS A 79 -15.26 12.92 4.38
CA LYS A 79 -14.52 11.88 3.63
C LYS A 79 -13.01 11.94 3.80
N TRP A 80 -12.46 13.16 3.84
CA TRP A 80 -11.03 13.36 4.01
C TRP A 80 -10.54 12.82 5.37
N MET A 81 -11.36 12.90 6.43
CA MET A 81 -11.03 12.31 7.73
C MET A 81 -11.04 10.79 7.67
N GLY A 82 -11.97 10.21 6.90
CA GLY A 82 -12.01 8.76 6.66
C GLY A 82 -10.80 8.23 5.90
N LEU A 83 -10.26 9.00 4.94
CA LEU A 83 -9.07 8.63 4.16
C LEU A 83 -7.75 8.86 4.89
N LEU A 84 -7.73 9.79 5.85
CA LEU A 84 -6.53 10.15 6.60
C LEU A 84 -5.76 8.96 7.20
N PRO A 85 -6.40 8.02 7.94
CA PRO A 85 -5.69 6.87 8.50
C PRO A 85 -5.05 5.98 7.43
N PHE A 86 -5.73 5.77 6.29
CA PHE A 86 -5.19 4.98 5.19
C PHE A 86 -3.95 5.63 4.59
N ALA A 87 -3.99 6.96 4.37
CA ALA A 87 -2.84 7.69 3.86
C ALA A 87 -1.65 7.64 4.84
N ILE A 88 -1.89 7.78 6.15
CA ILE A 88 -0.84 7.69 7.17
C ILE A 88 -0.17 6.32 7.15
N ILE A 89 -0.96 5.23 7.14
CA ILE A 89 -0.44 3.87 7.07
C ILE A 89 0.37 3.66 5.79
N THR A 90 -0.14 4.12 4.63
CA THR A 90 0.58 4.03 3.36
C THR A 90 1.93 4.75 3.42
N ILE A 91 2.00 5.97 3.98
CA ILE A 91 3.28 6.69 4.14
C ILE A 91 4.24 5.89 5.03
N LEU A 92 3.77 5.36 6.16
CA LEU A 92 4.61 4.56 7.06
C LEU A 92 5.20 3.32 6.36
N ILE A 93 4.39 2.59 5.60
CA ILE A 93 4.84 1.41 4.84
C ILE A 93 5.89 1.82 3.80
N VAL A 94 5.63 2.89 3.03
CA VAL A 94 6.58 3.41 2.05
C VAL A 94 7.91 3.79 2.71
N CYS A 95 7.88 4.47 3.86
CA CYS A 95 9.10 4.81 4.60
C CYS A 95 9.88 3.56 5.05
N ILE A 96 9.19 2.53 5.58
CA ILE A 96 9.81 1.27 5.99
C ILE A 96 10.45 0.56 4.80
N LEU A 97 9.76 0.50 3.66
CA LEU A 97 10.29 -0.10 2.44
C LEU A 97 11.53 0.65 1.94
N ILE A 98 11.50 1.98 1.90
CA ILE A 98 12.66 2.78 1.49
C ILE A 98 13.86 2.49 2.40
N LEU A 99 13.67 2.40 3.70
CA LEU A 99 14.73 2.03 4.64
C LEU A 99 15.26 0.61 4.37
N GLY A 100 14.37 -0.34 4.07
CA GLY A 100 14.74 -1.70 3.65
C GLY A 100 15.60 -1.70 2.39
N ILE A 101 15.21 -0.93 1.36
CA ILE A 101 15.98 -0.77 0.12
C ILE A 101 17.37 -0.21 0.42
N ILE A 102 17.45 0.89 1.19
CA ILE A 102 18.73 1.54 1.53
C ILE A 102 19.64 0.56 2.28
N PHE A 103 19.09 -0.14 3.28
CA PHE A 103 19.85 -1.12 4.06
C PHE A 103 20.39 -2.24 3.17
N PHE A 104 19.55 -2.80 2.29
CA PHE A 104 19.96 -3.83 1.32
C PHE A 104 21.17 -3.40 0.48
N TYR A 105 21.13 -2.19 -0.08
CA TYR A 105 22.22 -1.64 -0.89
C TYR A 105 23.50 -1.36 -0.09
N LEU A 106 23.40 -1.08 1.20
CA LEU A 106 24.58 -0.82 2.05
C LEU A 106 25.24 -2.11 2.55
N THR A 107 24.51 -3.22 2.62
CA THR A 107 25.00 -4.51 3.14
C THR A 107 25.33 -5.56 2.07
N SER A 108 24.98 -5.30 0.81
CA SER A 108 25.30 -6.16 -0.35
C SER A 108 26.55 -5.67 -1.06
#